data_AF-A0A537RKJ9-F1
#
_entry.id   AF-A0A537RKJ9-F1
#
_cell.length_a   1.000
_cell.length_b   1.000
_cell.length_c   1.000
_cell.angle_alpha   90.00
_cell.angle_beta   90.00
_cell.angle_gamma   90.00
#
_symmetry.space_group_name_H-M   'P 1'
#
loop_
_entity.id
_entity.type
_entity.pdbx_description
1 polymer ?
#
loop_
_entity_poly.entity_id
_entity_poly.type
_entity_poly.pdbx_seq_one_letter_code
_entity_poly.pdbx_strand_id
1 'polypeptide(L)' 'MRAASATVDPQEIERFAAHAEAWWDPEGSFRPLHRLNPVRLDYIRQHLTAHFGRSVSSLRPFDGLTLLDIGCGGG' A
#
# COMPACT_ATOMS: atom_id res chain seq x y z
N MET A 1 22.94 -20.09 18.16
CA MET A 1 21.83 -19.28 17.60
C MET A 1 22.43 -18.14 16.82
N ARG A 2 22.17 -18.02 15.51
CA ARG A 2 22.51 -16.80 14.76
C ARG A 2 21.61 -15.67 15.30
N ALA A 3 22.19 -14.58 15.78
CA ALA A 3 21.44 -13.34 15.92
C ALA A 3 20.93 -12.97 14.53
N ALA A 4 19.61 -12.83 14.38
CA ALA A 4 19.05 -12.30 13.14
C ALA A 4 19.56 -10.86 12.99
N SER A 5 20.30 -10.58 11.92
CA SER A 5 20.54 -9.21 11.50
C SER A 5 19.18 -8.54 11.31
N ALA A 6 19.01 -7.32 11.82
CA ALA A 6 17.81 -6.55 11.53
C ALA A 6 17.68 -6.40 10.00
N THR A 7 16.50 -6.66 9.45
CA THR A 7 16.16 -6.43 8.03
C THR A 7 15.61 -5.03 7.79
N VAL A 8 15.83 -4.14 8.76
CA VAL A 8 15.27 -2.79 8.82
C VAL A 8 16.43 -1.82 8.91
N ASP A 9 16.38 -0.77 8.10
CA ASP A 9 17.31 0.35 8.15
C ASP A 9 16.70 1.50 8.99
N PRO A 10 17.30 1.86 10.14
CA PRO A 10 16.81 2.98 10.95
C PRO A 10 16.80 4.32 10.21
N GLN A 11 17.75 4.56 9.30
CA GLN A 11 17.83 5.83 8.57
C GLN A 11 16.67 6.00 7.59
N GLU A 12 16.22 4.89 6.99
CA GLU A 12 15.04 4.88 6.12
C GLU A 12 13.78 5.21 6.91
N ILE A 13 13.63 4.65 8.12
CA ILE A 13 12.50 4.95 9.01
C ILE A 13 12.47 6.44 9.35
N GLU A 14 13.59 7.01 9.79
CA GLU A 14 13.66 8.42 10.15
C GLU A 14 13.32 9.33 8.98
N ARG A 15 13.80 9.01 7.77
CA ARG A 15 13.49 9.78 6.56
C ARG A 15 11.99 9.80 6.28
N PHE A 16 11.31 8.64 6.32
CA PHE A 16 9.87 8.59 6.08
C PHE A 16 9.06 9.22 7.21
N ALA A 17 9.50 9.08 8.46
CA ALA A 17 8.87 9.73 9.61
C ALA A 17 8.91 11.26 9.51
N ALA A 18 10.03 11.83 9.06
CA ALA A 18 10.17 13.28 8.88
C ALA A 18 9.19 13.87 7.84
N HIS A 19 8.67 13.05 6.93
CA HIS A 19 7.71 13.47 5.90
C HIS A 19 6.26 13.05 6.21
N ALA A 20 6.00 12.44 7.37
CA ALA A 20 4.71 11.83 7.69
C ALA A 20 3.51 12.81 7.66
N GLU A 21 3.72 14.06 8.06
CA GLU A 21 2.65 15.08 8.07
C GLU A 21 2.17 15.47 6.67
N ALA A 22 3.03 15.32 5.65
CA ALA A 22 2.73 15.67 4.26
C ALA A 22 2.16 14.48 3.46
N TRP A 23 1.88 13.33 4.10
CA TRP A 23 1.52 12.09 3.41
C TRP A 23 0.28 12.21 2.54
N TRP A 24 -0.66 13.08 2.93
CA TRP A 24 -1.95 13.25 2.25
C TRP A 24 -2.09 14.59 1.52
N ASP A 25 -0.99 15.35 1.39
CA ASP A 25 -0.99 16.54 0.54
C ASP A 25 -1.00 16.12 -0.94
N PRO A 26 -2.09 16.38 -1.69
CA PRO A 26 -2.21 15.97 -3.08
C PRO A 26 -1.18 16.65 -4.00
N GLU A 27 -0.59 17.77 -3.58
CA GLU A 27 0.44 18.50 -4.32
C GLU A 27 1.84 18.35 -3.69
N GLY A 28 1.96 17.61 -2.59
CA GLY A 28 3.20 17.39 -1.84
C GLY A 28 4.12 16.30 -2.42
N SER A 29 5.12 15.89 -1.64
CA SER A 29 6.17 14.93 -2.05
C SER A 29 5.61 13.54 -2.40
N PHE A 30 4.47 13.15 -1.84
CA PHE A 30 3.81 11.87 -2.09
C PHE A 30 2.77 11.92 -3.22
N ARG A 31 2.61 13.07 -3.90
CA ARG A 31 1.76 13.23 -5.09
C ARG A 31 1.89 12.11 -6.13
N PRO A 32 3.10 11.61 -6.47
CA PRO A 32 3.22 10.48 -7.38
C PRO A 32 2.49 9.22 -6.89
N LEU A 33 2.52 8.91 -5.59
CA LEU A 33 1.81 7.76 -5.02
C LEU A 33 0.29 7.95 -5.10
N HIS A 34 -0.21 9.15 -4.81
CA HIS A 34 -1.64 9.46 -4.95
C HIS A 34 -2.13 9.29 -6.38
N ARG A 35 -1.35 9.77 -7.37
CA ARG A 35 -1.68 9.60 -8.79
C ARG A 35 -1.59 8.15 -9.26
N LEU A 36 -0.69 7.36 -8.69
CA LEU A 36 -0.56 5.94 -8.98
C LEU A 36 -1.70 5.10 -8.36
N ASN A 37 -2.30 5.59 -7.26
CA ASN A 37 -3.26 4.81 -6.47
C ASN A 37 -4.43 4.23 -7.29
N PRO A 38 -5.11 4.98 -8.18
CA PRO A 38 -6.20 4.43 -9.00
C PRO A 38 -5.73 3.28 -9.90
N VAL A 39 -4.54 3.40 -10.51
CA VAL A 39 -4.00 2.37 -11.42
C VAL A 39 -3.62 1.11 -10.66
N ARG A 40 -2.91 1.23 -9.54
CA ARG A 40 -2.51 0.06 -8.72
C ARG A 40 -3.74 -0.65 -8.12
N LEU A 41 -4.76 0.10 -7.70
CA LEU A 41 -5.98 -0.48 -7.15
C LEU A 41 -6.79 -1.23 -8.21
N ASP A 42 -6.87 -0.71 -9.44
CA ASP A 42 -7.56 -1.43 -10.51
C ASP A 42 -6.81 -2.72 -10.89
N TYR A 43 -5.48 -2.68 -10.96
CA TYR A 43 -4.66 -3.88 -11.16
C TYR A 43 -4.93 -4.93 -10.08
N ILE A 44 -4.80 -4.57 -8.79
CA ILE A 44 -5.07 -5.48 -7.66
C ILE A 44 -6.49 -6.05 -7.75
N ARG A 45 -7.48 -5.20 -8.04
CA ARG A 45 -8.89 -5.61 -8.16
C ARG A 45 -9.10 -6.63 -9.28
N GLN A 46 -8.54 -6.39 -10.46
CA GLN A 46 -8.64 -7.33 -11.60
C GLN A 46 -8.04 -8.69 -11.23
N HIS A 47 -6.86 -8.70 -10.62
CA HIS A 47 -6.18 -9.93 -10.23
C HIS A 47 -6.90 -10.70 -9.12
N LEU A 48 -7.35 -10.03 -8.06
CA LEU A 48 -8.12 -10.68 -7.00
C LEU A 48 -9.47 -11.21 -7.51
N THR A 49 -10.08 -10.48 -8.44
CA THR A 49 -11.35 -10.90 -9.03
C THR A 49 -11.21 -12.17 -9.85
N ALA A 50 -10.17 -12.24 -10.71
CA ALA A 50 -9.86 -13.44 -11.47
C ALA A 50 -9.45 -14.61 -10.57
N HIS A 51 -8.62 -14.36 -9.56
CA HIS A 51 -8.10 -15.40 -8.68
C HIS A 51 -9.17 -16.01 -7.76
N PHE A 52 -10.04 -15.18 -7.19
CA PHE A 52 -11.08 -15.62 -6.25
C PHE A 52 -12.47 -15.81 -6.89
N GLY A 53 -12.58 -15.72 -8.22
CA GLY A 53 -13.84 -15.90 -8.95
C GLY A 53 -14.93 -14.89 -8.58
N ARG A 54 -14.55 -13.62 -8.37
CA ARG A 54 -15.46 -12.55 -7.92
C ARG A 54 -16.03 -11.78 -9.10
N SER A 55 -16.94 -10.84 -8.83
CA SER A 55 -17.43 -9.91 -9.85
C SER A 55 -16.56 -8.65 -9.95
N VAL A 56 -16.14 -8.32 -11.18
CA VAL A 56 -15.46 -7.05 -11.49
C VAL A 56 -16.36 -5.83 -11.31
N SER A 57 -17.69 -6.00 -11.25
CA SER A 57 -18.64 -4.90 -11.03
C SER A 57 -19.07 -4.75 -9.58
N SER A 58 -18.56 -5.59 -8.66
CA SER A 58 -18.90 -5.49 -7.24
C SER A 58 -18.46 -4.14 -6.67
N LEU A 59 -19.35 -3.47 -5.92
CA LEU A 59 -19.03 -2.29 -5.12
C LEU A 59 -18.16 -2.63 -3.91
N ARG A 60 -18.10 -3.92 -3.53
CA ARG A 60 -17.27 -4.44 -2.44
C ARG A 60 -16.43 -5.61 -2.96
N PRO A 61 -15.42 -5.34 -3.81
CA PRO A 61 -14.65 -6.39 -4.47
C PRO A 61 -13.83 -7.22 -3.47
N PHE A 62 -13.53 -6.67 -2.30
CA PHE A 62 -12.67 -7.29 -1.29
C PHE A 62 -13.42 -7.95 -0.11
N ASP A 63 -14.76 -7.94 -0.10
CA ASP A 63 -15.55 -8.48 1.02
C ASP A 63 -15.19 -9.96 1.33
N GLY A 64 -14.95 -10.25 2.60
CA GLY A 64 -14.57 -11.59 3.06
C GLY A 64 -13.14 -12.00 2.75
N LEU A 65 -12.30 -11.09 2.22
CA LEU A 65 -10.85 -11.28 2.13
C LEU A 65 -10.16 -10.61 3.33
N THR A 66 -9.09 -11.22 3.81
CA THR A 66 -8.14 -10.58 4.72
C THR A 66 -6.98 -10.04 3.90
N LEU A 67 -6.70 -8.75 4.00
CA LEU A 67 -5.61 -8.07 3.28
C LEU A 67 -4.54 -7.58 4.26
N LEU A 68 -3.28 -7.65 3.82
CA LEU A 68 -2.11 -7.13 4.54
C LEU A 68 -1.30 -6.28 3.57
N ASP A 69 -1.13 -4.99 3.91
CA ASP A 69 -0.29 -4.05 3.15
C ASP A 69 1.03 -3.84 3.90
N ILE A 70 2.12 -4.35 3.34
CA ILE A 70 3.44 -4.33 3.97
C ILE A 70 4.14 -3.02 3.62
N GLY A 71 4.48 -2.24 4.63
CA GLY A 71 5.05 -0.90 4.43
C GLY A 71 3.99 0.14 4.06
N CYS A 72 2.77 0.00 4.58
CA CYS A 72 1.62 0.85 4.27
C CYS A 72 1.83 2.35 4.55
N GLY A 73 2.71 2.70 5.50
CA GLY A 73 2.97 4.09 5.82
C GLY A 73 1.69 4.83 6.19
N GLY A 74 1.43 5.98 5.57
CA GLY A 74 0.23 6.79 5.80
C GLY A 74 -1.08 6.21 5.28
N GLY A 75 -1.09 4.99 4.73
CA GLY A 75 -2.26 4.29 4.18
C GLY A 75 -2.29 4.21 2.66
#